data_AF-A0A077NV55-F1
#
_entry.id   AF-A0A077NV55-F1
#
_cell.length_a   1.000
_cell.length_b   1.000
_cell.length_c   1.000
_cell.angle_alpha   90.00
_cell.angle_beta   90.00
_cell.angle_gamma   90.00
#
_symmetry.space_group_name_H-M   'P 1'
#
loop_
_entity.id
_entity.type
_entity.pdbx_description
1 polymer ?
#
loop_
_entity_poly.entity_id
_entity_poly.type
_entity_poly.pdbx_seq_one_letter_code
_entity_poly.pdbx_strand_id
1 'polypeptide(L)'
;MAPFNIRFITTDNWGSYTREVAPEKHLIGKIFTQRIERHNLNLRIHIKRLARRTICYSRSMEIHEKLIGAYIEKHHYNPLES
;
A
#
# COMPACT_ATOMS: atom_id res chain seq x y z
N MET A 1 16.05 -6.16 -15.48
CA MET A 1 14.62 -6.08 -15.11
C MET A 1 13.97 -5.09 -16.06
N ALA A 2 12.91 -5.46 -16.79
CA ALA A 2 12.23 -4.53 -17.67
C ALA A 2 11.43 -3.51 -16.84
N PRO A 3 11.39 -2.22 -17.22
CA PRO A 3 10.60 -1.23 -16.50
C PRO A 3 9.11 -1.57 -16.57
N PHE A 4 8.41 -1.40 -15.45
CA PHE A 4 6.96 -1.54 -15.42
C PHE A 4 6.32 -0.47 -16.31
N ASN A 5 5.43 -0.90 -17.20
CA ASN A 5 4.71 0.02 -18.07
C ASN A 5 3.49 0.60 -17.33
N ILE A 6 3.72 1.70 -16.60
CA ILE A 6 2.68 2.42 -15.86
C ILE A 6 1.79 3.19 -16.85
N ARG A 7 0.52 2.76 -16.98
CA ARG A 7 -0.45 3.39 -17.89
C ARG A 7 -0.97 4.74 -17.38
N PHE A 8 -1.28 4.83 -16.09
CA PHE A 8 -1.86 6.02 -15.48
C PHE A 8 -1.34 6.23 -14.06
N ILE A 9 -1.28 7.48 -13.61
CA ILE A 9 -0.89 7.90 -12.26
C ILE A 9 -2.02 8.76 -11.71
N THR A 10 -2.57 8.37 -10.57
CA THR A 10 -3.68 9.10 -9.93
C THR A 10 -3.19 9.91 -8.75
N THR A 11 -3.45 11.22 -8.71
CA THR A 11 -2.99 12.10 -7.61
C THR A 11 -4.05 13.12 -7.19
N ASP A 12 -3.80 13.81 -6.07
CA ASP A 12 -4.67 14.79 -5.41
C ASP A 12 -4.54 16.23 -5.96
N ASN A 13 -4.09 16.39 -7.20
CA ASN A 13 -3.85 17.67 -7.87
C ASN A 13 -2.85 18.61 -7.17
N TRP A 14 -1.98 18.08 -6.31
CA TRP A 14 -0.90 18.89 -5.77
C TRP A 14 0.06 19.31 -6.90
N GLY A 15 0.40 20.60 -6.95
CA GLY A 15 1.18 21.21 -8.04
C GLY A 15 2.60 20.65 -8.24
N SER A 16 3.13 19.85 -7.31
CA SER A 16 4.35 19.07 -7.52
C SER A 16 4.14 17.96 -8.57
N TYR A 17 3.01 17.26 -8.52
CA TYR A 17 2.71 16.17 -9.46
C TYR A 17 2.50 16.68 -10.88
N THR A 18 1.93 17.87 -11.05
CA THR A 18 1.72 18.48 -12.37
C THR A 18 3.05 18.77 -13.09
N ARG A 19 4.17 18.89 -12.35
CA ARG A 19 5.51 19.12 -12.93
C ARG A 19 6.20 17.82 -13.32
N GLU A 20 5.97 16.76 -12.55
CA GLU A 20 6.68 15.48 -12.68
C GLU A 20 5.93 14.43 -13.51
N VAL A 21 4.59 14.55 -13.60
CA VAL A 21 3.73 13.57 -14.28
C VAL A 21 3.28 14.13 -15.63
N ALA A 22 3.53 13.36 -16.68
CA ALA A 22 3.03 13.69 -18.02
C ALA A 22 1.50 13.85 -18.01
N PRO A 23 0.94 14.96 -18.54
CA PRO A 23 -0.50 15.23 -18.48
C PRO A 23 -1.38 14.10 -19.04
N GLU A 24 -0.90 13.42 -20.07
CA GLU A 24 -1.56 12.27 -20.71
C GLU A 24 -1.68 11.02 -19.81
N LYS A 25 -0.83 10.90 -18.79
CA LYS A 25 -0.86 9.81 -17.80
C LYS A 25 -1.48 10.25 -16.48
N HIS A 26 -1.75 11.54 -16.30
CA HIS A 26 -2.17 12.11 -15.04
C HIS A 26 -3.69 12.06 -14.89
N LEU A 27 -4.17 11.21 -13.98
CA LEU A 27 -5.58 11.13 -13.63
C LEU A 27 -5.83 11.86 -12.31
N ILE A 28 -6.40 13.05 -12.38
CA ILE A 28 -6.78 13.83 -11.21
C ILE A 28 -8.23 13.50 -10.84
N GLY A 29 -8.47 13.04 -9.61
CA GLY A 29 -9.85 12.83 -9.16
C GLY A 29 -9.97 12.11 -7.83
N LYS A 30 -11.01 12.47 -7.07
CA LYS A 30 -11.26 11.95 -5.73
C LYS A 30 -11.54 10.44 -5.69
N ILE A 31 -12.21 9.88 -6.71
CA ILE A 31 -12.63 8.48 -6.69
C ILE A 31 -11.42 7.53 -6.60
N PHE A 32 -10.37 7.81 -7.38
CA PHE A 32 -9.17 6.98 -7.38
C PHE A 32 -8.27 7.25 -6.17
N THR A 33 -8.16 8.51 -5.72
CA THR A 33 -7.37 8.84 -4.53
C THR A 33 -8.01 8.28 -3.26
N GLN A 34 -9.34 8.32 -3.12
CA GLN A 34 -10.06 7.72 -1.98
C GLN A 34 -9.82 6.20 -1.89
N ARG A 35 -9.71 5.50 -3.03
CA ARG A 35 -9.38 4.06 -3.03
C ARG A 35 -7.97 3.81 -2.49
N ILE A 36 -6.99 4.60 -2.90
CA ILE A 36 -5.60 4.54 -2.42
C ILE A 36 -5.55 4.85 -0.92
N GLU A 37 -6.20 5.92 -0.49
CA GLU A 37 -6.30 6.32 0.91
C GLU A 37 -6.93 5.21 1.76
N ARG A 38 -8.04 4.62 1.31
CA ARG A 38 -8.70 3.51 2.02
C ARG A 38 -7.81 2.28 2.11
N HIS A 39 -7.08 1.96 1.04
CA HIS A 39 -6.14 0.84 1.02
C HIS A 39 -5.01 1.06 2.04
N ASN A 40 -4.40 2.25 2.06
CA ASN A 40 -3.35 2.61 3.01
C ASN A 40 -3.87 2.65 4.46
N LEU A 41 -5.10 3.11 4.68
CA LEU A 41 -5.75 3.09 5.99
C LEU A 41 -5.91 1.65 6.50
N ASN A 42 -6.42 0.74 5.67
CA ASN A 42 -6.59 -0.66 6.03
C ASN A 42 -5.25 -1.33 6.37
N LEU A 43 -4.21 -1.11 5.55
CA LEU A 43 -2.85 -1.60 5.82
C LEU A 43 -2.37 -1.17 7.21
N ARG A 44 -2.46 0.12 7.51
CA ARG A 44 -2.04 0.68 8.81
C ARG A 44 -2.83 0.09 9.98
N ILE A 45 -4.13 -0.13 9.81
CA ILE A 45 -4.98 -0.76 10.84
C ILE A 45 -4.54 -2.21 11.08
N HIS A 46 -4.28 -2.97 10.01
CA HIS A 46 -3.91 -4.37 10.10
C HIS A 46 -2.51 -4.55 10.71
N ILE A 47 -1.52 -3.77 10.29
CA ILE A 47 -0.18 -3.78 10.91
C ILE A 47 -0.28 -3.47 12.42
N LYS A 48 -1.07 -2.45 12.80
CA LYS A 48 -1.30 -2.12 14.21
C LYS A 48 -1.93 -3.27 15.00
N ARG A 49 -2.79 -4.07 14.36
CA ARG A 49 -3.40 -5.26 14.99
C ARG A 49 -2.39 -6.40 15.13
N LEU A 50 -1.58 -6.66 14.10
CA LEU A 50 -0.53 -7.68 14.13
C LEU A 50 0.54 -7.40 15.21
N ALA A 51 0.92 -6.13 15.38
CA ALA A 51 1.89 -5.73 16.38
C ALA A 51 1.31 -5.60 17.81
N ARG A 52 0.00 -5.84 18.02
CA ARG A 52 -0.63 -5.69 19.33
C ARG A 52 -0.23 -6.85 20.25
N ARG A 53 0.20 -6.51 21.47
CA ARG A 53 0.52 -7.49 22.52
C ARG A 53 -0.76 -8.14 23.06
N THR A 54 -1.04 -9.35 22.61
CA THR A 54 -2.13 -10.22 23.08
C THR A 54 -1.56 -11.45 23.80
N ILE A 55 -2.44 -12.37 24.23
CA ILE A 55 -2.06 -13.59 24.97
C ILE A 55 -1.05 -14.45 24.18
N CYS A 56 -1.15 -14.47 22.85
CA CYS A 56 -0.25 -15.24 21.97
C CYS A 56 0.91 -14.40 21.41
N TYR A 57 1.29 -13.29 22.04
CA TYR A 57 2.32 -12.39 21.52
C TYR A 57 3.72 -12.98 21.71
N SER A 58 4.42 -13.22 20.60
CA SER A 58 5.82 -13.66 20.61
C SER A 58 6.75 -12.57 21.16
N ARG A 59 7.80 -12.96 21.89
CA ARG A 59 8.88 -12.04 22.32
C ARG A 59 9.97 -11.86 21.26
N SER A 60 10.01 -12.71 20.23
CA SER A 60 11.02 -12.62 19.17
C SER A 60 10.64 -11.57 18.13
N MET A 61 11.53 -10.60 17.92
CA MET A 61 11.38 -9.58 16.88
C MET A 61 11.36 -10.20 15.48
N GLU A 62 12.20 -11.22 15.25
CA GLU A 62 12.29 -11.94 13.97
C GLU A 62 10.94 -12.53 13.55
N ILE A 63 10.18 -13.06 14.51
CA ILE A 63 8.83 -13.60 14.25
C ILE A 63 7.88 -12.49 13.80
N HIS A 64 7.95 -11.31 14.43
CA HIS A 64 7.12 -10.17 14.06
C HIS A 64 7.48 -9.63 12.68
N GLU A 65 8.77 -9.54 12.35
CA GLU A 65 9.23 -9.11 11.03
C GLU A 65 8.76 -10.06 9.92
N LYS A 66 8.92 -11.38 10.13
CA LYS A 66 8.45 -12.40 9.18
C LYS A 66 6.93 -12.37 9.02
N LEU A 67 6.18 -12.25 10.12
CA LEU A 67 4.72 -12.18 10.09
C LEU A 67 4.22 -10.95 9.33
N ILE A 68 4.80 -9.77 9.59
CA ILE A 68 4.44 -8.53 8.89
C ILE A 68 4.83 -8.62 7.41
N GLY A 69 6.01 -9.16 7.10
CA GLY A 69 6.47 -9.37 5.73
C GLY A 69 5.52 -10.27 4.94
N ALA A 70 5.19 -11.45 5.48
CA ALA A 70 4.27 -12.39 4.85
C ALA A 70 2.86 -11.81 4.68
N TYR A 71 2.39 -11.01 5.65
CA TYR A 71 1.11 -10.32 5.56
C TYR A 71 1.08 -9.32 4.39
N ILE A 72 2.12 -8.49 4.27
CA ILE A 72 2.23 -7.51 3.18
C ILE A 72 2.31 -8.22 1.83
N GLU A 73 3.14 -9.26 1.72
CA GLU A 73 3.27 -10.04 0.49
C GLU A 73 1.93 -10.61 0.03
N LYS A 74 1.22 -11.30 0.92
CA LYS A 74 -0.07 -11.93 0.61
C LYS A 74 -1.17 -10.92 0.27
N HIS A 75 -1.29 -9.84 1.03
CA HIS A 75 -2.47 -8.95 0.91
C HIS A 75 -2.25 -7.70 0.05
N HIS A 76 -1.01 -7.33 -0.24
CA HIS A 76 -0.70 -6.10 -0.99
C HIS A 76 0.02 -6.35 -2.31
N TYR A 77 0.82 -7.41 -2.43
CA TYR A 77 1.56 -7.71 -3.66
C TYR A 77 1.00 -8.90 -4.45
N ASN A 78 0.37 -9.87 -3.79
CA ASN A 78 -0.20 -11.06 -4.43
C ASN A 78 -1.74 -11.21 -4.23
N PRO A 79 -2.57 -10.23 -4.65
CA PRO A 79 -4.01 -10.27 -4.41
C PRO A 79 -4.78 -11.35 -5.19
N LEU A 80 -4.13 -12.14 -6.06
CA LEU A 80 -4.77 -13.16 -6.91
C LEU A 80 -4.82 -14.58 -6.30
N GLU A 81 -4.28 -14.79 -5.10
CA GLU A 81 -4.29 -16.10 -4.41
C GLU A 81 -5.01 -16.07 -3.04
N SER A 82 -6.07 -15.27 -2.87
CA SER A 82 -6.88 -15.25 -1.63
C SER A 82 -8.36 -15.13 -1.88
#